data_AF-A0A0Q8WIT2-F1
#
_entry.id   AF-A0A0Q8WIT2-F1
#
_cell.length_a   1.000
_cell.length_b   1.000
_cell.length_c   1.000
_cell.angle_alpha   90.00
_cell.angle_beta   90.00
_cell.angle_gamma   90.00
#
_symmetry.space_group_name_H-M   'P 1'
#
loop_
_entity.id
_entity.type
_entity.pdbx_description
1 polymer ?
#
loop_
_entity_poly.entity_id
_entity_poly.type
_entity_poly.pdbx_seq_one_letter_code
_entity_poly.pdbx_strand_id
1 'polypeptide(L)' 'MARTADVTDDDLAVLRLLGRGLTTDAIARELGVSERTLRRRVRLICDRLGVKTPIEAVVWAARNRLI' A
#
# COMPACT_ATOMS: atom_id res chain seq x y z
N MET A 1 -17.08 -6.49 -0.29
CA MET A 1 -16.73 -5.14 -0.75
C MET A 1 -15.97 -4.47 0.38
N ALA A 2 -14.66 -4.27 0.20
CA ALA A 2 -13.81 -3.59 1.18
C ALA A 2 -14.38 -2.18 1.43
N ARG A 3 -14.61 -1.81 2.69
CA ARG A 3 -15.03 -0.45 3.02
C ARG A 3 -13.77 0.40 3.08
N THR A 4 -13.86 1.63 2.62
CA THR A 4 -12.77 2.62 2.67
C THR A 4 -12.20 2.80 4.10
N ALA A 5 -12.98 2.43 5.12
CA ALA A 5 -12.61 2.44 6.52
C ALA A 5 -11.51 1.42 6.92
N ASP A 6 -11.19 0.43 6.07
CA ASP A 6 -10.25 -0.65 6.42
C ASP A 6 -8.78 -0.31 6.10
N VAL A 7 -8.52 0.85 5.49
CA VAL A 7 -7.16 1.31 5.14
C VAL A 7 -6.75 2.46 6.05
N THR A 8 -5.62 2.29 6.74
CA THR A 8 -5.05 3.31 7.63
C THR A 8 -4.25 4.37 6.87
N ASP A 9 -4.00 5.52 7.49
CA ASP A 9 -3.18 6.59 6.87
C ASP A 9 -1.76 6.12 6.53
N ASP A 10 -1.18 5.27 7.37
CA ASP A 10 0.11 4.65 7.09
C ASP A 10 0.07 3.72 5.88
N ASP A 11 -1.03 2.98 5.71
CA ASP A 11 -1.22 2.12 4.54
C ASP A 11 -1.37 2.97 3.28
N LEU A 12 -2.06 4.11 3.36
CA LEU A 12 -2.12 5.11 2.29
C LEU A 12 -0.74 5.70 2.00
N ALA A 13 0.10 5.94 3.01
CA ALA A 13 1.47 6.41 2.80
C ALA A 13 2.30 5.41 1.99
N VAL A 14 2.19 4.11 2.30
CA VAL A 14 2.82 3.04 1.51
C VAL A 14 2.32 3.04 0.07
N LEU A 15 1.00 3.14 -0.14
CA LEU A 15 0.42 3.18 -1.49
C LEU A 15 0.82 4.44 -2.27
N ARG A 16 0.97 5.61 -1.62
CA ARG A 16 1.50 6.84 -2.24
C ARG A 16 2.91 6.63 -2.76
N LEU A 17 3.79 6.05 -1.94
CA LEU A 17 5.18 5.82 -2.33
C LEU A 17 5.29 4.80 -3.46
N LEU A 18 4.48 3.72 -3.41
CA LEU A 18 4.37 2.77 -4.53
C LEU A 18 3.86 3.45 -5.80
N GLY A 19 2.87 4.34 -5.70
CA GLY A 19 2.34 5.09 -6.84
C GLY A 19 3.34 6.08 -7.46
N ARG A 20 4.33 6.53 -6.69
CA ARG A 20 5.46 7.32 -7.18
C ARG A 20 6.54 6.47 -7.87
N GLY A 21 6.38 5.15 -7.91
CA GLY A 21 7.32 4.22 -8.53
C GLY A 21 8.48 3.80 -7.63
N LEU A 22 8.41 4.05 -6.31
CA LEU A 22 9.42 3.54 -5.39
C LEU A 22 9.31 2.03 -5.24
N THR A 23 10.46 1.38 -5.15
CA THR A 23 10.57 -0.05 -4.88
C THR A 23 10.28 -0.35 -3.40
N THR A 24 9.93 -1.60 -3.09
CA THR A 24 9.68 -2.01 -1.71
C THR A 24 10.91 -1.88 -0.81
N ASP A 25 12.12 -2.02 -1.34
CA ASP A 25 13.34 -1.80 -0.55
C ASP A 25 13.55 -0.31 -0.21
N ALA A 26 13.27 0.61 -1.15
CA ALA A 26 13.37 2.05 -0.91
C ALA A 26 12.36 2.51 0.13
N ILE A 27 11.10 2.08 -0.01
CA ILE A 27 10.03 2.38 0.95
C ILE A 27 10.34 1.81 2.33
N ALA A 28 10.88 0.59 2.40
CA ALA A 28 11.21 -0.04 3.67
C ALA A 28 12.30 0.77 4.42
N ARG A 29 13.31 1.27 3.69
CA ARG A 29 14.33 2.16 4.26
C ARG A 29 13.74 3.49 4.73
N GLU A 30 12.87 4.10 3.95
CA GLU A 30 12.21 5.36 4.30
C GLU A 30 11.35 5.23 5.57
N LEU A 31 10.69 4.09 5.74
CA LEU A 31 9.85 3.80 6.91
C LEU A 31 10.62 3.16 8.09
N GLY A 32 11.94 2.94 7.97
CA GLY A 32 12.75 2.33 9.02
C GLY A 32 12.39 0.88 9.34
N VAL A 33 11.81 0.13 8.38
CA VAL A 33 11.41 -1.27 8.54
C VAL A 33 12.19 -2.19 7.62
N SER A 34 12.17 -3.49 7.90
CA SER A 34 12.73 -4.47 6.96
C SER A 34 11.85 -4.64 5.72
N GLU A 35 12.45 -4.94 4.58
CA GLU A 35 11.73 -5.23 3.34
C GLU A 35 10.69 -6.35 3.53
N ARG A 36 11.02 -7.38 4.31
CA ARG A 36 10.08 -8.45 4.68
C ARG A 36 8.83 -7.91 5.38
N THR A 37 9.00 -6.94 6.28
CA THR A 37 7.89 -6.29 6.99
C THR A 37 7.03 -5.49 6.02
N LEU A 38 7.65 -4.72 5.13
CA LEU A 38 6.92 -3.97 4.12
C LEU A 38 6.15 -4.89 3.16
N ARG A 39 6.78 -5.95 2.63
CA ARG A 39 6.10 -6.92 1.77
C ARG A 39 4.90 -7.58 2.45
N ARG A 40 5.02 -7.90 3.75
CA ARG A 40 3.90 -8.41 4.56
C ARG A 40 2.80 -7.35 4.69
N ARG A 41 3.16 -6.10 4.97
CA ARG A 41 2.21 -4.98 5.07
C ARG A 41 1.46 -4.76 3.76
N VAL A 42 2.15 -4.70 2.63
CA VAL A 42 1.53 -4.57 1.30
C VAL A 42 0.56 -5.72 1.02
N ARG A 43 0.91 -6.95 1.39
CA ARG A 43 -0.02 -8.09 1.23
C ARG A 43 -1.28 -7.91 2.07
N LEU A 44 -1.16 -7.49 3.33
CA LEU A 44 -2.32 -7.22 4.19
C LEU A 44 -3.19 -6.09 3.63
N ILE A 45 -2.58 -5.04 3.05
CA ILE A 45 -3.30 -3.96 2.36
C ILE A 45 -4.08 -4.55 1.18
N CYS A 46 -3.45 -5.36 0.33
CA CYS A 46 -4.10 -6.00 -0.80
C CYS A 46 -5.28 -6.89 -0.36
N ASP A 47 -5.09 -7.71 0.68
CA ASP A 47 -6.11 -8.60 1.22
C ASP A 47 -7.31 -7.81 1.76
N ARG A 48 -7.05 -6.71 2.48
CA ARG A 48 -8.10 -5.79 2.99
C ARG A 48 -8.87 -5.11 1.85
N LEU A 49 -8.17 -4.72 0.79
CA LEU A 49 -8.77 -4.07 -0.39
C LEU A 49 -9.46 -5.07 -1.33
N GLY A 50 -9.22 -6.38 -1.17
CA GLY A 50 -9.73 -7.41 -2.07
C GLY A 50 -9.06 -7.39 -3.44
N VAL A 51 -7.83 -6.89 -3.53
CA VAL A 51 -7.03 -6.81 -4.77
C VAL A 51 -5.88 -7.80 -4.74
N LYS A 52 -5.38 -8.21 -5.91
CA LYS A 52 -4.36 -9.26 -6.01
C LYS A 52 -2.95 -8.71 -6.07
N THR A 53 -2.79 -7.46 -6.51
CA THR A 53 -1.49 -6.87 -6.78
C THR A 53 -1.32 -5.51 -6.10
N PRO A 54 -0.08 -5.12 -5.74
CA PRO A 54 0.18 -3.79 -5.19
C PRO A 54 -0.23 -2.68 -6.16
N ILE A 55 -0.09 -2.90 -7.47
CA ILE A 55 -0.50 -1.92 -8.48
C ILE A 55 -2.03 -1.75 -8.50
N GLU A 56 -2.80 -2.82 -8.34
CA GLU A 56 -4.26 -2.72 -8.17
C GLU A 56 -4.62 -1.95 -6.90
N ALA A 57 -3.88 -2.13 -5.79
CA ALA A 57 -4.09 -1.38 -4.56
C ALA A 57 -3.84 0.13 -4.74
N VAL A 58 -2.77 0.49 -5.47
CA VAL A 58 -2.47 1.89 -5.84
C VAL A 58 -3.59 2.47 -6.70
N VAL A 59 -4.01 1.75 -7.74
CA VAL A 59 -5.11 2.18 -8.63
C VAL A 59 -6.41 2.35 -7.84
N TRP A 60 -6.70 1.45 -6.91
CA TRP A 60 -7.85 1.57 -6.03
C TRP A 60 -7.79 2.85 -5.20
N ALA A 61 -6.64 3.13 -4.57
CA ALA A 61 -6.48 4.33 -3.74
C ALA A 61 -6.60 5.62 -4.56
N ALA A 62 -6.02 5.67 -5.76
CA ALA A 62 -6.13 6.82 -6.66
C ALA A 62 -7.57 7.05 -7.15
N ARG A 63 -8.29 5.99 -7.52
CA ARG A 63 -9.71 6.06 -7.93
C ARG A 63 -10.61 6.57 -6.80
N ASN A 64 -10.28 6.24 -5.55
CA ASN A 64 -10.99 6.71 -4.37
C ASN A 64 -10.50 8.09 -3.86
N ARG A 65 -9.58 8.76 -4.58
CA ARG A 65 -8.98 10.06 -4.21
C ARG A 65 -8.30 10.07 -2.84
N LEU A 66 -7.73 8.94 -2.45
CA LEU A 66 -6.99 8.80 -1.19
C LEU A 66 -5.50 9.13 -1.38
N ILE A 67 -5.00 9.06 -2.61
CA ILE A 67 -3.60 9.32 -2.99
C ILE A 67 -3.50 10.10 -4.28
#